data_AF-E3S7G9-F1
#
_entry.id   AF-E3S7G9-F1
#
_cell.length_a   1.000
_cell.length_b   1.000
_cell.length_c   1.000
_cell.angle_alpha   90.00
_cell.angle_beta   90.00
_cell.angle_gamma   90.00
#
_symmetry.space_group_name_H-M   'P 1'
#
loop_
_entity.id
_entity.type
_entity.pdbx_description
1 polymer ?
#
loop_
_entity_poly.entity_id
_entity_poly.type
_entity_poly.pdbx_seq_one_letter_code
_entity_poly.pdbx_strand_id
1 'polypeptide(L)'
;MVDFRNLRTTRPNQSLDFKNRGPFVITRVIDNMAYEVALTPGMRVHNVFHPWLLHAVSEDPLPGQPLDDEGHVELADPEVDDDTEYTVEAVLDSRINKQLRDPELNRKGLLQYKVRWADYPEGPDNPSWEPYMNL
;
A
#
# COMPACT_ATOMS: atom_id res chain seq x y z
N MET A 1 18.74 -10.67 3.31
CA MET A 1 17.90 -9.52 3.69
C MET A 1 17.12 -9.02 2.48
N VAL A 2 15.93 -8.46 2.72
CA VAL A 2 15.10 -7.80 1.71
C VAL A 2 15.10 -6.29 1.99
N ASP A 3 15.18 -5.47 0.95
CA ASP A 3 15.05 -4.00 1.04
C ASP A 3 13.57 -3.62 1.23
N PHE A 4 13.30 -2.83 2.27
CA PHE A 4 11.97 -2.46 2.73
C PHE A 4 11.55 -1.04 2.30
N ARG A 5 12.33 -0.35 1.47
CA ARG A 5 11.98 1.02 0.99
C ARG A 5 10.60 1.12 0.35
N ASN A 6 10.13 0.03 -0.27
CA ASN A 6 8.84 -0.03 -0.95
C ASN A 6 7.73 -0.68 -0.11
N LEU A 7 8.03 -1.08 1.13
CA LEU A 7 7.06 -1.73 2.03
C LEU A 7 6.60 -0.73 3.08
N ARG A 8 5.28 -0.66 3.30
CA ARG A 8 4.70 0.14 4.37
C ARG A 8 4.73 -0.67 5.66
N THR A 9 5.27 -0.10 6.72
CA THR A 9 5.27 -0.68 8.07
C THR A 9 4.35 0.14 8.97
N THR A 10 4.05 -0.39 10.17
CA THR A 10 3.28 0.33 11.19
C THR A 10 4.02 1.55 11.77
N ARG A 11 5.28 1.81 11.37
CA ARG A 11 6.02 2.97 11.88
C ARG A 11 5.47 4.28 11.30
N PRO A 12 5.35 5.33 12.13
CA PRO A 12 4.77 6.60 11.71
C PRO A 12 5.67 7.40 10.74
N ASN A 13 6.98 7.10 10.68
CA ASN A 13 7.92 7.81 9.81
C ASN A 13 8.86 6.83 9.11
N GLN A 14 8.85 6.84 7.78
CA GLN A 14 9.69 6.01 6.92
C GLN A 14 11.19 6.28 7.08
N SER A 15 11.59 7.50 7.44
CA SER A 15 13.00 7.85 7.64
C SER A 15 13.62 7.18 8.86
N LEU A 16 12.79 6.82 9.84
CA LEU A 16 13.18 6.09 11.05
C LEU A 16 12.85 4.60 10.94
N ASP A 17 12.40 4.14 9.77
CA ASP A 17 12.15 2.74 9.52
C ASP A 17 13.43 2.02 9.09
N PHE A 18 13.42 0.71 9.21
CA PHE A 18 14.54 -0.13 8.83
C PHE A 18 14.61 -0.24 7.31
N LYS A 19 15.80 0.03 6.77
CA LYS A 19 16.05 -0.02 5.33
C LYS A 19 16.01 -1.44 4.77
N ASN A 20 16.61 -2.37 5.50
CA ASN A 20 16.64 -3.79 5.17
C ASN A 20 16.12 -4.60 6.35
N ARG A 21 15.47 -5.73 6.07
CA ARG A 21 15.00 -6.65 7.11
C ARG A 21 15.40 -8.08 6.85
N GLY A 22 15.49 -8.79 7.99
CA GLY A 22 15.65 -10.22 8.11
C GLY A 22 16.97 -10.75 7.56
N PRO A 23 17.53 -11.82 8.12
CA PRO A 23 17.87 -12.93 7.26
C PRO A 23 16.57 -13.53 6.73
N PHE A 24 16.42 -13.61 5.41
CA PHE A 24 15.35 -14.38 4.79
C PHE A 24 15.98 -15.39 3.85
N VAL A 25 15.43 -16.60 3.82
CA VAL A 25 15.92 -17.68 2.98
C VAL A 25 15.25 -17.62 1.62
N ILE A 26 16.02 -17.75 0.54
CA ILE A 26 15.47 -17.90 -0.81
C ILE A 26 14.93 -19.32 -0.93
N THR A 27 13.62 -19.46 -1.14
CA THR A 27 12.96 -20.77 -1.28
C THR A 27 13.06 -21.29 -2.70
N ARG A 28 12.98 -20.41 -3.70
CA ARG A 28 12.97 -20.78 -5.10
C ARG A 28 13.55 -19.67 -5.98
N VAL A 29 14.34 -20.06 -6.98
CA VAL A 29 14.74 -19.18 -8.08
C VAL A 29 13.76 -19.42 -9.24
N ILE A 30 13.01 -18.39 -9.62
CA ILE A 30 12.03 -18.48 -10.72
C ILE A 30 12.74 -18.14 -12.03
N ASP A 31 13.41 -16.98 -12.07
CA ASP A 31 14.21 -16.50 -13.20
C ASP A 31 15.29 -15.53 -12.68
N ASN A 32 16.16 -15.04 -13.57
CA ASN A 32 17.21 -14.07 -13.25
C ASN A 32 16.69 -12.77 -12.63
N MET A 33 15.41 -12.46 -12.79
CA MET A 33 14.77 -11.25 -12.25
C MET A 33 13.76 -11.51 -11.13
N ALA A 34 13.53 -12.76 -10.73
CA ALA A 34 12.48 -13.12 -9.78
C ALA A 34 12.90 -14.27 -8.85
N TYR A 35 12.98 -13.95 -7.56
CA TYR A 35 13.39 -14.87 -6.50
C TYR A 35 12.31 -14.93 -5.44
N GLU A 36 11.89 -16.14 -5.09
CA GLU A 36 10.93 -16.40 -4.04
C GLU A 36 11.66 -16.49 -2.68
N VAL A 37 11.12 -15.80 -1.69
CA VAL A 37 11.72 -15.63 -0.37
C VAL A 37 10.76 -16.14 0.70
N ALA A 38 11.27 -16.89 1.67
CA ALA A 38 10.54 -17.29 2.87
C ALA A 38 10.34 -16.07 3.78
N LEU A 39 9.22 -15.38 3.60
CA LEU A 39 8.80 -14.29 4.48
C LEU A 39 8.25 -14.84 5.80
N THR A 40 8.41 -14.08 6.88
CA THR A 40 7.88 -14.44 8.21
C THR A 40 6.35 -14.55 8.16
N PRO A 41 5.74 -15.54 8.84
CA PRO A 41 4.29 -15.63 8.97
C PRO A 41 3.72 -14.34 9.57
N GLY A 42 2.90 -13.61 8.80
CA GLY A 42 2.35 -12.30 9.18
C GLY A 42 2.65 -11.20 8.16
N MET A 43 3.66 -11.38 7.32
CA MET A 43 3.93 -10.45 6.22
C MET A 43 2.96 -10.69 5.06
N ARG A 44 1.97 -9.81 4.87
CA ARG A 44 1.03 -9.82 3.73
C ARG A 44 1.61 -9.13 2.49
N VAL A 45 2.79 -9.56 2.05
CA VAL A 45 3.45 -9.04 0.85
C VAL A 45 3.79 -10.19 -0.07
N HIS A 46 3.79 -9.94 -1.39
CA HIS A 46 4.24 -10.92 -2.37
C HIS A 46 5.65 -11.39 -2.04
N ASN A 47 5.81 -12.70 -1.96
CA ASN A 47 7.05 -13.35 -1.57
C ASN A 47 8.09 -13.42 -2.71
N VAL A 48 7.80 -12.81 -3.86
CA VAL A 48 8.69 -12.79 -5.04
C VAL A 48 9.31 -11.40 -5.17
N PHE A 49 10.64 -11.35 -5.13
CA PHE A 49 11.40 -10.12 -5.20
C PHE A 49 12.36 -10.10 -6.38
N HIS A 50 12.58 -8.90 -6.91
CA HIS A 50 13.65 -8.65 -7.86
C HIS A 50 15.01 -8.75 -7.14
N PRO A 51 16.07 -9.31 -7.75
CA PRO A 51 17.38 -9.49 -7.10
C PRO A 51 17.99 -8.19 -6.57
N TRP A 52 17.67 -7.04 -7.17
CA TRP A 52 18.13 -5.74 -6.68
C TRP A 52 17.61 -5.37 -5.29
N LEU A 53 16.47 -5.95 -4.89
CA LEU A 53 15.90 -5.78 -3.55
C LEU A 53 16.44 -6.80 -2.54
N LEU A 54 17.35 -7.69 -2.95
CA LEU A 54 17.95 -8.70 -2.09
C LEU A 54 19.39 -8.32 -1.76
N HIS A 55 19.71 -8.39 -0.48
CA HIS A 55 21.04 -8.14 0.05
C HIS A 55 21.55 -9.36 0.82
N ALA A 56 22.80 -9.74 0.57
CA ALA A 56 23.47 -10.75 1.38
C ALA A 56 23.51 -10.32 2.84
N VAL A 57 23.29 -11.28 3.75
CA VAL A 57 23.40 -11.03 5.18
C VAL A 57 24.87 -10.83 5.53
N SER A 58 25.19 -9.85 6.37
CA SER A 58 26.56 -9.65 6.85
C SER A 58 26.91 -10.75 7.84
N GLU A 59 27.95 -11.52 7.56
CA GLU A 59 28.43 -12.61 8.41
C GLU A 59 29.45 -12.16 9.47
N ASP A 60 29.86 -10.89 9.45
CA ASP A 60 30.90 -10.32 10.34
C ASP A 60 30.34 -9.12 11.13
N PRO A 61 29.48 -9.37 12.15
CA PRO A 61 29.04 -8.32 13.03
C PRO A 61 30.22 -7.76 13.84
N LEU A 62 30.25 -6.43 14.00
CA LEU A 62 31.26 -5.80 14.85
C LEU A 62 31.18 -6.38 16.28
N PRO A 63 32.31 -6.50 17.00
CA PRO A 63 32.31 -7.05 18.35
C PRO A 63 31.37 -6.24 19.26
N GLY A 64 30.34 -6.90 19.80
CA GLY A 64 29.29 -6.29 20.62
C GLY A 64 27.99 -5.94 19.88
N GLN A 65 27.93 -6.13 18.56
CA GLN A 65 26.70 -6.04 17.80
C GLN A 65 25.95 -7.37 17.91
N PRO A 66 24.74 -7.42 18.52
CA PRO A 66 23.92 -8.61 18.49
C PRO A 66 23.57 -8.92 17.02
N LEU A 67 23.65 -10.19 16.65
CA LEU A 67 23.05 -10.66 15.41
C LEU A 67 21.54 -10.45 15.60
N ASP A 68 20.92 -9.60 14.77
CA ASP A 68 19.48 -9.30 14.91
C ASP A 68 18.69 -10.60 14.74
N ASP A 69 18.25 -11.17 15.86
CA ASP A 69 17.28 -12.24 15.88
C ASP A 69 15.97 -11.70 15.29
N GLU A 70 15.32 -12.53 14.46
CA GLU A 70 14.15 -12.21 13.63
C GLU A 70 13.11 -11.34 14.36
N GLY A 71 13.28 -10.02 14.27
CA GLY A 71 12.36 -9.07 14.88
C GLY A 71 11.03 -9.14 14.16
N HIS A 72 9.98 -9.58 14.86
CA HIS A 72 8.60 -9.57 14.38
C HIS A 72 8.28 -8.21 13.74
N VAL A 73 7.97 -8.23 12.44
CA VAL A 73 7.55 -7.02 11.71
C VAL A 73 6.04 -7.10 11.48
N GLU A 74 5.33 -6.14 12.05
CA GLU A 74 3.98 -5.81 11.61
C GLU A 74 4.10 -4.90 10.37
N LEU A 75 3.83 -5.48 9.21
CA LEU A 75 3.60 -4.68 8.02
C LEU A 75 2.27 -3.94 8.20
N ALA A 76 2.21 -2.70 7.71
CA ALA A 76 0.93 -2.04 7.61
C ALA A 76 0.07 -2.83 6.63
N ASP A 77 -1.20 -3.07 6.97
CA ASP A 77 -2.12 -3.79 6.10
C ASP A 77 -2.26 -2.99 4.79
N PRO A 78 -1.93 -3.55 3.62
CA PRO A 78 -2.02 -2.82 2.35
C PRO A 78 -3.48 -2.50 1.97
N GLU A 79 -4.44 -3.14 2.62
CA GLU A 79 -5.89 -2.89 2.47
C GLU A 79 -6.42 -1.78 3.37
N VAL A 80 -5.58 -1.13 4.19
CA VAL A 80 -5.91 0.23 4.65
C VAL A 80 -5.65 1.17 3.47
N ASP A 81 -6.45 0.99 2.42
CA ASP A 81 -6.97 2.15 1.71
C ASP A 81 -7.62 3.04 2.76
N ASP A 82 -7.58 4.33 2.53
CA ASP A 82 -8.10 5.30 3.47
C ASP A 82 -9.62 5.07 3.62
N ASP A 83 -10.06 4.16 4.51
CA ASP A 83 -11.43 3.95 5.00
C ASP A 83 -11.89 5.21 5.79
N THR A 84 -11.41 6.38 5.39
CA THR A 84 -11.90 7.66 5.84
C THR A 84 -13.28 7.83 5.21
N GLU A 85 -14.28 7.40 5.97
CA GLU A 85 -15.68 7.69 5.70
C GLU A 85 -15.91 9.19 5.88
N TYR A 86 -16.49 9.84 4.87
CA TYR A 86 -16.84 11.25 4.91
C TYR A 86 -18.36 11.43 4.97
N THR A 87 -18.83 12.34 5.83
CA THR A 87 -20.26 12.63 5.94
C THR A 87 -20.74 13.46 4.74
N VAL A 88 -21.67 12.91 3.97
CA VAL A 88 -22.35 13.63 2.88
C VAL A 88 -23.42 14.56 3.47
N GLU A 89 -23.31 15.87 3.21
CA GLU A 89 -24.33 16.84 3.57
C GLU A 89 -25.52 16.80 2.60
N ALA A 90 -25.22 16.85 1.29
CA ALA A 90 -26.24 16.84 0.25
C ALA A 90 -25.69 16.41 -1.11
N VAL A 91 -26.52 15.75 -1.91
CA VAL A 91 -26.26 15.52 -3.34
C VAL A 91 -26.94 16.61 -4.15
N LEU A 92 -26.15 17.43 -4.84
CA LEU A 92 -26.62 18.63 -5.55
C LEU A 92 -26.99 18.36 -7.01
N ASP A 93 -26.33 17.42 -7.66
CA ASP A 93 -26.50 17.14 -9.09
C ASP A 93 -26.06 15.72 -9.44
N SER A 94 -26.41 15.25 -10.64
CA SER A 94 -25.97 13.96 -11.18
C SER A 94 -25.58 14.09 -12.65
N ARG A 95 -24.53 13.38 -13.08
CA ARG A 95 -24.11 13.36 -14.48
C ARG A 95 -23.57 12.00 -14.89
N ILE A 96 -23.66 11.71 -16.19
CA ILE A 96 -22.96 10.57 -16.80
C ILE A 96 -21.70 11.10 -17.48
N ASN A 97 -20.54 10.80 -16.91
CA ASN A 97 -19.27 11.15 -17.52
C ASN A 97 -18.90 10.12 -18.60
N LYS A 98 -19.18 10.47 -19.86
CA LYS A 98 -18.93 9.62 -21.05
C LYS A 98 -17.44 9.39 -21.32
N GLN A 99 -16.54 10.14 -20.71
CA GLN A 99 -15.09 9.94 -20.86
C GLN A 99 -14.60 8.80 -19.98
N LEU A 100 -15.26 8.56 -18.84
CA LEU A 100 -14.93 7.52 -17.89
C LEU A 100 -15.69 6.23 -18.20
N ARG A 101 -15.12 5.12 -17.75
CA ARG A 101 -15.68 3.78 -17.88
C ARG A 101 -16.20 3.32 -16.53
N ASP A 102 -17.40 2.78 -16.54
CA ASP A 102 -18.03 2.15 -15.39
C ASP A 102 -17.32 0.82 -15.10
N PRO A 103 -16.68 0.65 -13.93
CA PRO A 103 -15.92 -0.56 -13.62
C PRO A 103 -16.83 -1.75 -13.28
N GLU A 104 -18.03 -1.53 -12.74
CA GLU A 104 -18.96 -2.63 -12.43
C GLU A 104 -19.69 -3.11 -13.68
N LEU A 105 -20.21 -2.17 -14.48
CA LEU A 105 -20.97 -2.49 -15.70
C LEU A 105 -20.09 -2.62 -16.95
N ASN A 106 -18.78 -2.40 -16.81
CA ASN A 106 -17.77 -2.53 -17.85
C ASN A 106 -18.09 -1.71 -19.13
N ARG A 107 -18.88 -0.64 -18.99
CA ARG A 107 -19.47 0.17 -20.07
C ARG A 107 -18.94 1.60 -20.07
N LYS A 108 -19.00 2.26 -21.23
CA LYS A 108 -18.61 3.67 -21.33
C LYS A 108 -19.70 4.56 -20.75
N GLY A 109 -19.31 5.55 -19.93
CA GLY A 109 -20.23 6.39 -19.18
C GLY A 109 -20.30 5.98 -17.72
N LEU A 110 -19.59 6.69 -16.85
CA LEU A 110 -19.65 6.51 -15.40
C LEU A 110 -20.66 7.49 -14.79
N LEU A 111 -21.58 6.98 -13.97
CA LEU A 111 -22.50 7.82 -13.19
C LEU A 111 -21.73 8.48 -12.04
N GLN A 112 -21.83 9.80 -11.96
CA GLN A 112 -21.26 10.61 -10.89
C GLN A 112 -22.33 11.50 -10.25
N TYR A 113 -22.18 11.75 -8.97
CA TYR A 113 -22.99 12.66 -8.18
C TYR A 113 -22.14 13.85 -7.71
N LYS A 114 -22.76 15.03 -7.67
CA LYS A 114 -22.12 16.22 -7.14
C LYS A 114 -22.38 16.31 -5.65
N VAL A 115 -21.40 15.93 -4.85
CA VAL A 115 -21.51 15.76 -3.40
C VAL A 115 -21.05 17.02 -2.70
N ARG A 116 -21.88 17.52 -1.79
CA ARG A 116 -21.52 18.51 -0.78
C ARG A 116 -21.17 17.77 0.50
N TRP A 117 -19.98 18.00 1.01
CA TRP A 117 -19.45 17.35 2.22
C TRP A 117 -19.73 18.19 3.47
N ALA A 118 -20.17 17.57 4.57
CA ALA A 118 -20.52 18.27 5.80
C ALA A 118 -19.29 18.73 6.60
N ASP A 119 -18.23 17.91 6.60
CA ASP A 119 -17.02 18.12 7.40
C ASP A 119 -15.89 18.85 6.63
N TYR A 120 -16.19 19.37 5.44
CA TYR A 120 -15.21 20.03 4.57
C TYR A 120 -15.54 21.53 4.36
N PRO A 121 -14.59 22.46 4.53
CA PRO A 121 -14.85 23.89 4.39
C PRO A 121 -15.36 24.26 2.98
N GLU A 122 -16.25 25.25 2.90
CA GLU A 122 -16.74 25.77 1.62
C GLU A 122 -15.58 26.33 0.80
N GLY A 123 -15.42 25.83 -0.42
CA GLY A 123 -14.28 26.15 -1.28
C GLY A 123 -14.45 25.60 -2.70
N PRO A 124 -13.46 25.79 -3.58
CA PRO A 124 -13.53 25.28 -4.95
C PRO A 124 -13.66 23.74 -5.03
N ASP A 125 -13.22 23.05 -3.98
CA ASP A 125 -13.19 21.58 -3.89
C ASP A 125 -14.44 20.98 -3.21
N ASN A 126 -15.35 21.81 -2.67
CA ASN A 126 -16.63 21.38 -2.09
C ASN A 126 -17.75 22.29 -2.65
N PRO A 127 -18.58 21.82 -3.60
CA PRO A 127 -18.89 20.41 -3.89
C PRO A 127 -18.04 19.72 -4.98
N SER A 128 -17.70 18.44 -4.77
CA SER A 128 -16.92 17.56 -5.67
C SER A 128 -17.81 16.61 -6.49
N TRP A 129 -17.28 16.02 -7.58
CA TRP A 129 -17.96 14.99 -8.37
C TRP A 129 -17.44 13.59 -8.01
N GLU A 130 -18.25 12.81 -7.30
CA GLU A 130 -17.93 11.46 -6.87
C GLU A 130 -18.64 10.40 -7.73
N PRO A 131 -18.01 9.25 -8.03
CA PRO A 131 -18.69 8.14 -8.68
C PRO A 131 -19.77 7.56 -7.76
N TYR A 132 -20.80 6.94 -8.36
CA TYR A 132 -21.91 6.34 -7.60
C TYR A 132 -21.49 5.25 -6.60
N MET A 133 -20.31 4.65 -6.82
CA MET A 133 -19.75 3.59 -5.99
C MET A 133 -19.18 4.11 -4.66
N ASN A 134 -18.97 5.43 -4.55
CA ASN A 134 -18.43 6.10 -3.37
C ASN A 134 -19.54 6.68 -2.47
N LEU A 135 -20.81 6.41 -2.77
CA LEU A 135 -21.98 6.85 -1.99
C LEU A 135 -22.67 5.66 -1.34
#